data_AF-A0A2K5D7F0-F1
#
_entry.id   AF-A0A2K5D7F0-F1
#
_cell.length_a   1.000
_cell.length_b   1.000
_cell.length_c   1.000
_cell.angle_alpha   90.00
_cell.angle_beta   90.00
_cell.angle_gamma   90.00
#
_symmetry.space_group_name_H-M   'P 1'
#
loop_
_entity.id
_entity.type
_entity.pdbx_description
1 polymer ?
#
loop_
_entity_poly.entity_id
_entity_poly.type
_entity_poly.pdbx_seq_one_letter_code
_entity_poly.pdbx_strand_id
1 'polypeptide(L)'
;MAPRRQSPLLPQKKKPRPPPGEKEQQEAIEHIDEEILKVEQKYDKLRQPFFQKRSELIVKIPNFWVTTFVNQPQLSALLGEEDEETLHYLTRVEVTEFEDIKSGYRIDFYSDENPYFENKFLSKAFHLNESGDPSSKSTEIKWKSGKDLTKRSSQTQNKASRERHFTWFTDHSDAGGEADDDDEEEEGLEDIDEEGDEDEGEEDEDDDEGEEGEEDDREDD
;
A
#
# COMPACT_ATOMS: atom_id res chain seq x y z
N MET A 1 11.22 -61.69 -22.77
CA MET A 1 11.27 -60.75 -21.62
C MET A 1 12.73 -60.57 -21.26
N ALA A 2 13.31 -59.40 -21.56
CA ALA A 2 14.68 -59.06 -21.16
C ALA A 2 14.63 -58.19 -19.88
N PRO A 3 15.58 -58.33 -18.95
CA PRO A 3 15.54 -57.59 -17.68
C PRO A 3 15.92 -56.12 -17.93
N ARG A 4 15.14 -55.20 -17.34
CA ARG A 4 15.48 -53.78 -17.30
C ARG A 4 16.78 -53.59 -16.52
N ARG A 5 17.81 -53.04 -17.17
CA ARG A 5 19.01 -52.53 -16.49
C ARG A 5 18.62 -51.30 -15.67
N GLN A 6 18.85 -51.32 -14.35
CA GLN A 6 18.87 -50.10 -13.54
C GLN A 6 20.14 -49.32 -13.88
N SER A 7 19.97 -48.06 -14.28
CA SER A 7 21.08 -47.12 -14.47
C SER A 7 21.65 -46.71 -13.11
N PRO A 8 22.98 -46.56 -12.96
CA PRO A 8 23.57 -46.08 -11.71
C PRO A 8 23.20 -44.61 -11.46
N LEU A 9 22.78 -44.29 -10.24
CA LEU A 9 22.63 -42.91 -9.77
C LEU A 9 24.00 -42.22 -9.79
N LEU A 10 24.12 -41.12 -10.55
CA LEU A 10 25.31 -40.28 -10.56
C LEU A 10 25.54 -39.69 -9.15
N PRO A 11 26.79 -39.65 -8.65
CA PRO A 11 27.08 -39.00 -7.39
C PRO A 11 26.76 -37.51 -7.50
N GLN A 12 25.80 -37.06 -6.69
CA GLN A 12 25.47 -35.65 -6.53
C GLN A 12 26.72 -34.93 -6.01
N LYS A 13 27.35 -34.09 -6.84
CA LYS A 13 28.44 -33.22 -6.41
C LYS A 13 27.88 -32.26 -5.36
N LYS A 14 28.29 -32.41 -4.10
CA LYS A 14 28.01 -31.41 -3.06
C LYS A 14 28.58 -30.07 -3.53
N LYS A 15 27.73 -29.03 -3.57
CA LYS A 15 28.19 -27.66 -3.83
C LYS A 15 29.31 -27.31 -2.84
N PRO A 16 30.40 -26.67 -3.28
CA PRO A 16 31.50 -26.29 -2.39
C PRO A 16 30.98 -25.33 -1.31
N ARG A 17 31.53 -25.45 -0.10
CA ARG A 17 31.20 -24.58 1.03
C ARG A 17 31.80 -23.19 0.74
N PRO A 18 31.07 -22.08 0.94
CA PRO A 18 31.58 -20.75 0.65
C PRO A 18 32.81 -20.43 1.52
N PRO A 19 33.78 -19.65 1.01
CA PRO A 19 34.95 -19.20 1.74
C PRO A 19 34.57 -18.40 3.01
N PRO A 20 35.43 -18.37 4.03
CA PRO A 20 35.13 -17.76 5.33
C PRO A 20 34.65 -16.30 5.26
N GLY A 21 35.23 -15.49 4.36
CA GLY A 21 34.84 -14.07 4.21
C GLY A 21 33.47 -13.85 3.56
N GLU A 22 33.01 -14.76 2.69
CA GLU A 22 31.66 -14.66 2.10
C GLU A 22 30.56 -14.98 3.12
N LYS A 23 30.87 -15.81 4.13
CA LYS A 23 29.92 -16.13 5.20
C LYS A 23 29.71 -14.97 6.15
N GLU A 24 30.80 -14.32 6.58
CA GLU A 24 30.70 -13.15 7.45
C GLU A 24 29.96 -11.99 6.75
N GLN A 25 30.18 -11.83 5.44
CA GLN A 25 29.42 -10.87 4.62
C GLN A 25 27.93 -11.23 4.55
N GLN A 26 27.60 -12.50 4.33
CA GLN A 26 26.20 -12.96 4.29
C GLN A 26 25.49 -12.75 5.63
N GLU A 27 26.15 -13.10 6.75
CA GLU A 27 25.60 -12.89 8.10
C GLU A 27 25.42 -11.40 8.41
N ALA A 28 26.32 -10.53 7.93
CA ALA A 28 26.18 -9.08 8.08
C ALA A 28 25.00 -8.52 7.27
N ILE A 29 24.79 -8.99 6.03
CA ILE A 29 23.64 -8.61 5.20
C ILE A 29 22.33 -9.04 5.87
N GLU A 30 22.25 -10.28 6.35
CA GLU A 30 21.07 -10.79 7.07
C GLU A 30 20.76 -9.96 8.32
N HIS A 31 21.78 -9.58 9.09
CA HIS A 31 21.58 -8.70 10.25
C HIS A 31 21.07 -7.31 9.85
N ILE A 32 21.60 -6.71 8.78
CA ILE A 32 21.13 -5.41 8.28
C ILE A 32 19.67 -5.50 7.84
N ASP A 33 19.32 -6.56 7.10
CA ASP A 33 17.97 -6.82 6.63
C ASP A 33 16.97 -6.97 7.79
N GLU A 34 17.36 -7.67 8.85
CA GLU A 34 16.53 -7.81 10.05
C GLU A 34 16.30 -6.47 10.78
N GLU A 35 17.30 -5.59 10.82
CA GLU A 35 17.15 -4.28 11.46
C GLU A 35 16.28 -3.34 10.61
N ILE A 36 16.43 -3.35 9.29
CA ILE A 36 15.55 -2.61 8.36
C ILE A 36 14.09 -3.06 8.55
N LEU A 37 13.84 -4.36 8.53
CA LEU A 37 12.50 -4.92 8.72
C LEU A 37 11.86 -4.47 10.05
N LYS A 38 12.63 -4.41 11.15
CA LYS A 38 12.13 -3.94 12.45
C LYS A 38 11.75 -2.46 12.42
N VAL A 39 12.53 -1.64 11.73
CA VAL A 39 12.26 -0.20 11.60
C VAL A 39 10.98 0.00 10.80
N GLU A 40 10.85 -0.65 9.66
CA GLU A 40 9.67 -0.52 8.79
C GLU A 40 8.40 -1.00 9.51
N GLN A 41 8.42 -2.19 10.12
CA GLN A 41 7.28 -2.69 10.92
C GLN A 41 6.86 -1.74 12.05
N LYS A 42 7.80 -0.97 12.61
CA LYS A 42 7.50 0.06 13.60
C LYS A 42 6.79 1.24 12.93
N TYR A 43 7.31 1.75 11.81
CA TYR A 43 6.73 2.88 11.10
C TYR A 43 5.39 2.55 10.44
N ASP A 44 5.16 1.33 9.95
CA ASP A 44 3.86 0.91 9.41
C ASP A 44 2.76 1.00 10.46
N LYS A 45 3.04 0.50 11.66
CA LYS A 45 2.11 0.59 12.80
C LYS A 45 1.85 2.03 13.19
N LEU A 46 2.86 2.89 13.11
CA LEU A 46 2.72 4.32 13.41
C LEU A 46 1.93 5.05 12.31
N ARG A 47 2.11 4.70 11.03
CA ARG A 47 1.42 5.32 9.87
C ARG A 47 -0.03 4.86 9.73
N GLN A 48 -0.35 3.61 10.10
CA GLN A 48 -1.68 3.03 9.98
C GLN A 48 -2.83 3.94 10.49
N PRO A 49 -2.81 4.49 11.72
CA PRO A 49 -3.89 5.36 12.19
C PRO A 49 -4.06 6.63 11.35
N PHE A 50 -2.97 7.18 10.80
CA PHE A 50 -3.02 8.36 9.93
C PHE A 50 -3.62 8.00 8.57
N PHE A 51 -3.26 6.86 7.99
CA PHE A 51 -3.87 6.39 6.74
C PHE A 51 -5.36 6.08 6.90
N GLN A 52 -5.75 5.49 8.03
CA GLN A 52 -7.16 5.26 8.35
C GLN A 52 -7.93 6.59 8.47
N LYS A 53 -7.40 7.56 9.24
CA LYS A 53 -7.99 8.90 9.38
C LYS A 53 -8.08 9.61 8.03
N ARG A 54 -7.03 9.53 7.21
CA ARG A 54 -7.01 10.08 5.85
C ARG A 54 -8.08 9.44 4.96
N SER A 55 -8.22 8.11 5.00
CA SER A 55 -9.26 7.41 4.25
C SER A 55 -10.67 7.84 4.65
N GLU A 56 -10.93 8.07 5.95
CA GLU A 56 -12.24 8.54 6.44
C GLU A 56 -12.58 9.96 6.00
N LEU A 57 -11.56 10.81 5.83
CA LEU A 57 -11.71 12.17 5.32
C LEU A 57 -11.91 12.18 3.80
N ILE A 58 -11.13 11.39 3.05
CA ILE A 58 -11.22 11.28 1.59
C ILE A 58 -12.63 10.86 1.14
N VAL A 59 -13.29 9.95 1.86
CA VAL A 59 -14.67 9.52 1.56
C VAL A 59 -15.67 10.69 1.55
N LYS A 60 -15.38 11.79 2.26
CA LYS A 60 -16.23 12.98 2.30
C LYS A 60 -15.99 13.95 1.16
N ILE A 61 -14.95 13.73 0.34
CA ILE A 61 -14.59 14.57 -0.80
C ILE A 61 -15.15 13.92 -2.08
N PRO A 62 -16.21 14.48 -2.69
CA PRO A 62 -16.78 13.91 -3.90
C PRO A 62 -15.76 13.86 -5.04
N ASN A 63 -15.76 12.78 -5.81
CA ASN A 63 -14.88 12.58 -6.96
C ASN A 63 -13.38 12.65 -6.65
N PHE A 64 -12.96 12.48 -5.39
CA PHE A 64 -11.55 12.59 -5.00
C PHE A 64 -10.64 11.70 -5.86
N TRP A 65 -10.94 10.40 -5.94
CA TRP A 65 -10.07 9.47 -6.65
C TRP A 65 -10.06 9.71 -8.15
N VAL A 66 -11.20 9.82 -8.82
CA VAL A 66 -11.21 10.12 -10.28
C VAL A 66 -10.46 11.41 -10.59
N THR A 67 -10.63 12.45 -9.76
CA THR A 67 -9.90 13.72 -9.91
C THR A 67 -8.40 13.50 -9.72
N THR A 68 -7.98 12.71 -8.73
CA THR A 68 -6.57 12.37 -8.48
C THR A 68 -5.95 11.64 -9.66
N PHE A 69 -6.59 10.58 -10.15
CA PHE A 69 -6.10 9.76 -11.26
C PHE A 69 -6.04 10.52 -12.59
N VAL A 70 -7.02 11.39 -12.88
CA VAL A 70 -7.04 12.18 -14.12
C VAL A 70 -6.03 13.33 -14.10
N ASN A 71 -5.72 13.89 -12.93
CA ASN A 71 -4.73 14.96 -12.82
C ASN A 71 -3.29 14.46 -12.73
N GLN A 72 -3.06 13.16 -12.47
CA GLN A 72 -1.71 12.59 -12.48
C GLN A 72 -1.29 12.21 -13.91
N PRO A 73 -0.29 12.87 -14.53
CA PRO A 73 0.00 12.73 -15.96
C PRO A 73 0.29 11.30 -16.43
N GLN A 74 1.01 10.52 -15.61
CA GLN A 74 1.34 9.14 -15.93
C GLN A 74 0.11 8.21 -15.90
N LEU A 75 -0.81 8.46 -14.95
CA LEU A 75 -2.02 7.65 -14.80
C LEU A 75 -3.09 8.04 -15.82
N SER A 76 -3.27 9.33 -16.08
CA SER A 76 -4.28 9.82 -17.02
C SER A 76 -4.02 9.38 -18.45
N ALA A 77 -2.75 9.20 -18.83
CA ALA A 77 -2.37 8.63 -20.12
C ALA A 77 -2.89 7.18 -20.33
N LEU A 78 -3.19 6.45 -19.25
CA LEU A 78 -3.67 5.07 -19.26
C LEU A 78 -5.21 4.97 -19.20
N LEU A 79 -5.91 6.10 -19.06
CA LEU A 79 -7.36 6.16 -18.91
C LEU A 79 -8.05 6.52 -20.22
N GLY A 80 -8.97 5.66 -20.66
CA GLY A 80 -9.98 6.03 -21.64
C GLY A 80 -11.24 6.62 -20.97
N GLU A 81 -12.14 7.16 -21.80
CA GLU A 81 -13.41 7.76 -21.35
C GLU A 81 -14.23 6.81 -20.45
N GLU A 82 -14.41 5.55 -20.86
CA GLU A 82 -15.13 4.56 -20.04
C GLU A 82 -14.38 4.16 -18.75
N ASP A 83 -13.04 4.27 -18.74
CA ASP A 83 -12.24 3.99 -17.56
C ASP A 83 -12.46 5.10 -16.51
N GLU A 84 -12.45 6.36 -16.94
CA GLU A 84 -12.79 7.53 -16.12
C GLU A 84 -14.22 7.44 -15.56
N GLU A 85 -15.21 7.08 -16.40
CA GLU A 85 -16.58 6.82 -15.94
C GLU A 85 -16.64 5.76 -14.83
N THR A 86 -15.78 4.74 -14.91
CA THR A 86 -15.71 3.70 -13.87
C THR A 86 -15.05 4.21 -12.59
N LEU A 87 -14.05 5.08 -12.70
CA LEU A 87 -13.36 5.70 -11.56
C LEU A 87 -14.27 6.63 -10.74
N HIS A 88 -15.37 7.16 -11.30
CA HIS A 88 -16.36 7.89 -10.51
C HIS A 88 -17.00 7.05 -9.39
N TYR A 89 -16.98 5.71 -9.52
CA TYR A 89 -17.49 4.80 -8.50
C TYR A 89 -16.42 4.36 -7.50
N LEU A 90 -15.16 4.76 -7.68
CA LEU A 90 -14.04 4.44 -6.79
C LEU A 90 -14.14 5.26 -5.51
N THR A 91 -14.34 4.58 -4.37
CA THR A 91 -14.56 5.21 -3.06
C THR A 91 -13.30 5.19 -2.20
N ARG A 92 -12.46 4.17 -2.36
CA ARG A 92 -11.24 4.00 -1.57
C ARG A 92 -10.16 3.29 -2.38
N VAL A 93 -8.92 3.72 -2.21
CA VAL A 93 -7.72 2.98 -2.62
C VAL A 93 -6.89 2.74 -1.36
N GLU A 94 -6.47 1.50 -1.15
CA GLU A 94 -5.59 1.12 -0.04
C GLU A 94 -4.38 0.38 -0.56
N VAL A 95 -3.22 0.70 -0.01
CA VAL A 95 -1.99 -0.06 -0.18
C VAL A 95 -1.72 -0.80 1.11
N THR A 96 -1.51 -2.11 1.02
CA THR A 96 -1.19 -2.97 2.16
C THR A 96 0.13 -3.67 1.87
N GLU A 97 1.14 -3.39 2.67
CA GLU A 97 2.40 -4.12 2.68
C GLU A 97 2.22 -5.50 3.35
N PHE A 98 2.97 -6.50 2.91
CA PHE A 98 2.96 -7.81 3.57
C PHE A 98 3.80 -7.80 4.84
N GLU A 99 3.58 -8.77 5.75
CA GLU A 99 4.27 -8.84 7.05
C GLU A 99 5.81 -8.88 6.92
N ASP A 100 6.27 -9.47 5.81
CA ASP A 100 7.63 -9.34 5.31
C ASP A 100 7.60 -8.37 4.12
N ILE A 101 8.13 -7.18 4.34
CA ILE A 101 8.22 -6.09 3.36
C ILE A 101 8.95 -6.51 2.09
N LYS A 102 9.94 -7.41 2.20
CA LYS A 102 10.64 -7.98 1.04
C LYS A 102 9.72 -8.83 0.17
N SER A 103 8.63 -9.33 0.74
CA SER A 103 7.68 -10.18 0.04
C SER A 103 6.68 -9.40 -0.82
N GLY A 104 6.59 -8.06 -0.70
CA GLY A 104 5.83 -7.18 -1.60
C GLY A 104 4.60 -6.51 -0.96
N TYR A 105 3.70 -6.02 -1.83
CA TYR A 105 2.54 -5.22 -1.43
C TYR A 105 1.28 -5.54 -2.25
N ARG A 106 0.12 -5.09 -1.78
CA ARG A 106 -1.17 -5.20 -2.47
C ARG A 106 -1.87 -3.84 -2.53
N ILE A 107 -2.39 -3.51 -3.70
CA ILE A 107 -3.25 -2.35 -3.92
C ILE A 107 -4.69 -2.84 -4.07
N ASP A 108 -5.58 -2.31 -3.24
CA ASP A 108 -7.02 -2.61 -3.21
C ASP A 108 -7.82 -1.37 -3.65
N PHE A 109 -8.62 -1.53 -4.70
CA PHE A 109 -9.50 -0.51 -5.26
C PHE A 109 -10.93 -0.85 -4.89
N TYR A 110 -11.56 -0.07 -4.02
CA TYR A 110 -12.93 -0.28 -3.55
C TYR A 110 -13.90 0.60 -4.32
N SER A 111 -14.96 -0.02 -4.83
CA SER A 111 -15.96 0.70 -5.60
C SER A 111 -17.36 0.45 -5.07
N ASP A 112 -18.21 1.47 -5.19
CA ASP A 112 -19.65 1.29 -5.03
C ASP A 112 -20.23 0.47 -6.19
N GLU A 113 -21.51 0.10 -6.05
CA GLU A 113 -22.23 -0.59 -7.12
C GLU A 113 -22.21 0.27 -8.39
N ASN A 114 -21.68 -0.31 -9.47
CA ASN A 114 -21.46 0.37 -10.74
C ASN A 114 -21.96 -0.47 -11.92
N PRO A 115 -22.18 0.11 -13.11
CA PRO A 115 -22.73 -0.61 -14.26
C PRO A 115 -21.71 -1.48 -15.00
N TYR A 116 -20.43 -1.52 -14.61
CA TYR A 116 -19.36 -2.19 -15.38
C TYR A 116 -19.03 -3.58 -14.88
N PHE A 117 -18.91 -3.78 -13.57
CA PHE A 117 -18.56 -5.07 -12.96
C PHE A 117 -19.32 -5.33 -11.66
N GLU A 118 -19.30 -6.59 -11.21
CA GLU A 118 -19.97 -7.03 -9.97
C GLU A 118 -19.07 -6.97 -8.72
N ASN A 119 -17.75 -6.85 -8.91
CA ASN A 119 -16.79 -6.77 -7.82
C ASN A 119 -17.05 -5.54 -6.93
N LYS A 120 -17.00 -5.72 -5.61
CA LYS A 120 -16.98 -4.60 -4.65
C LYS A 120 -15.59 -3.99 -4.50
N PHE A 121 -14.57 -4.77 -4.79
CA PHE A 121 -13.20 -4.31 -4.85
C PHE A 121 -12.39 -5.13 -5.85
N LEU A 122 -11.34 -4.52 -6.40
CA LEU A 122 -10.34 -5.16 -7.24
C LEU A 122 -8.99 -5.04 -6.55
N SER A 123 -8.24 -6.13 -6.47
CA SER A 123 -6.91 -6.15 -5.89
C SER A 123 -5.87 -6.44 -6.97
N LYS A 124 -4.70 -5.81 -6.87
CA LYS A 124 -3.47 -6.28 -7.51
C LYS A 124 -2.37 -6.40 -6.47
N ALA A 125 -1.77 -7.57 -6.37
CA ALA A 125 -0.73 -7.90 -5.41
C ALA A 125 0.58 -8.20 -6.15
N PHE A 126 1.65 -7.55 -5.74
CA PHE A 126 3.01 -7.72 -6.23
C PHE A 126 3.80 -8.50 -5.18
N HIS A 127 4.57 -9.49 -5.62
CA HIS A 127 5.38 -10.33 -4.74
C HIS A 127 6.77 -10.53 -5.34
N LEU A 128 7.80 -10.53 -4.50
CA LEU A 128 9.12 -11.04 -4.85
C LEU A 128 9.24 -12.47 -4.35
N ASN A 129 9.72 -13.37 -5.21
CA ASN A 129 9.97 -14.76 -4.81
C ASN A 129 11.36 -14.91 -4.13
N GLU A 130 11.66 -16.08 -3.57
CA GLU A 130 12.97 -16.37 -2.94
C GLU A 130 14.17 -16.23 -3.88
N SER A 131 13.94 -16.24 -5.20
CA SER A 131 14.97 -16.03 -6.23
C SER A 131 15.13 -14.55 -6.62
N GLY A 132 14.32 -13.66 -6.05
CA GLY A 132 14.27 -12.23 -6.37
C GLY A 132 13.46 -11.89 -7.61
N ASP A 133 12.77 -12.86 -8.24
CA ASP A 133 11.95 -12.55 -9.41
C ASP A 133 10.60 -11.94 -8.97
N PRO A 134 10.21 -10.79 -9.55
CA PRO A 134 8.93 -10.19 -9.28
C PRO A 134 7.79 -10.98 -9.95
N SER A 135 6.65 -11.04 -9.27
CA SER A 135 5.42 -11.67 -9.76
C SER A 135 4.21 -10.88 -9.31
N SER A 136 3.14 -10.86 -10.10
CA SER A 136 1.89 -10.21 -9.70
C SER A 136 0.69 -11.12 -9.84
N LYS A 137 -0.33 -10.87 -9.03
CA LYS A 137 -1.63 -11.55 -9.03
C LYS A 137 -2.73 -10.53 -8.85
N SER A 138 -3.82 -10.69 -9.59
CA SER A 138 -4.95 -9.76 -9.52
C SER A 138 -6.26 -10.48 -9.28
N THR A 139 -7.25 -9.75 -8.79
CA THR A 139 -8.64 -10.20 -8.78
C THR A 139 -9.16 -10.35 -10.21
N GLU A 140 -9.83 -11.47 -10.49
CA GLU A 140 -10.58 -11.60 -11.74
C GLU A 140 -11.77 -10.64 -11.77
N ILE A 141 -11.84 -9.81 -12.81
CA ILE A 141 -12.93 -8.84 -12.98
C ILE A 141 -14.16 -9.54 -13.53
N LYS A 142 -15.27 -9.47 -12.78
CA LYS A 142 -16.57 -10.01 -13.14
C LYS A 142 -17.37 -8.97 -13.90
N TRP A 143 -17.04 -8.82 -15.18
CA TRP A 143 -17.69 -7.86 -16.08
C TRP A 143 -19.19 -8.15 -16.24
N LYS A 144 -19.99 -7.08 -16.18
CA LYS A 144 -21.40 -7.10 -16.58
C LYS A 144 -21.51 -7.22 -18.10
N SER A 145 -22.68 -7.62 -18.59
CA SER A 145 -22.90 -7.90 -20.02
C SER A 145 -22.52 -6.72 -20.91
N GLY A 146 -21.61 -6.94 -21.86
CA GLY A 146 -21.15 -5.92 -22.82
C GLY A 146 -20.23 -4.84 -22.24
N LYS A 147 -19.81 -4.96 -20.98
CA LYS A 147 -19.02 -3.94 -20.25
C LYS A 147 -17.57 -4.32 -20.03
N ASP A 148 -17.09 -5.38 -20.68
CA ASP A 148 -15.69 -5.78 -20.61
C ASP A 148 -14.78 -4.74 -21.31
N LEU A 149 -14.17 -3.88 -20.49
CA LEU A 149 -13.31 -2.79 -20.96
C LEU A 149 -11.94 -3.31 -21.46
N THR A 150 -11.54 -4.55 -21.14
CA THR A 150 -10.28 -5.12 -21.64
C THR A 150 -10.34 -5.50 -23.12
N LYS A 151 -11.54 -5.81 -23.64
CA LYS A 151 -11.73 -6.35 -25.00
C LYS A 151 -12.00 -5.30 -26.08
N ARG A 152 -12.29 -4.06 -25.70
CA ARG A 152 -12.71 -3.00 -26.65
C ARG A 152 -11.56 -2.32 -27.42
N SER A 153 -10.30 -2.77 -27.25
CA SER A 153 -9.11 -2.22 -27.94
C SER A 153 -9.06 -2.48 -29.45
N SER A 154 -10.06 -3.14 -30.04
CA SER A 154 -10.04 -3.53 -31.46
C SER A 154 -10.39 -2.41 -32.46
N GLN A 155 -10.83 -1.22 -32.00
CA GLN A 155 -11.21 -0.12 -32.91
C GLN A 155 -10.10 0.88 -33.23
N THR A 156 -8.99 0.93 -32.48
CA THR A 156 -7.94 1.95 -32.69
C THR A 156 -6.55 1.31 -32.74
N GLN A 157 -5.89 1.35 -33.90
CA GLN A 157 -4.60 0.68 -34.19
C GLN A 157 -3.36 1.27 -33.48
N ASN A 158 -3.49 2.09 -32.45
CA ASN A 158 -2.35 2.72 -31.79
C ASN A 158 -1.80 1.88 -30.64
N LYS A 159 -0.48 1.74 -30.58
CA LYS A 159 0.25 0.98 -29.53
C LYS A 159 -0.06 1.50 -28.11
N ALA A 160 -0.30 2.80 -27.95
CA ALA A 160 -0.73 3.42 -26.69
C ALA A 160 -2.12 2.95 -26.21
N SER A 161 -2.96 2.42 -27.10
CA SER A 161 -4.29 1.88 -26.75
C SER A 161 -4.24 0.49 -26.12
N ARG A 162 -3.07 -0.17 -26.06
CA ARG A 162 -2.94 -1.52 -25.49
C ARG A 162 -2.81 -1.55 -23.98
N GLU A 163 -2.31 -0.49 -23.38
CA GLU A 163 -2.08 -0.39 -21.93
C GLU A 163 -3.20 0.47 -21.34
N ARG A 164 -4.39 -0.11 -21.27
CA ARG A 164 -5.53 0.54 -20.59
C ARG A 164 -5.56 0.15 -19.13
N HIS A 165 -6.08 1.03 -18.28
CA HIS A 165 -6.15 0.81 -16.84
C HIS A 165 -6.61 -0.61 -16.44
N PHE A 166 -7.71 -1.13 -17.00
CA PHE A 166 -8.17 -2.47 -16.62
C PHE A 166 -7.37 -3.64 -17.20
N THR A 167 -6.56 -3.42 -18.24
CA THR A 167 -5.63 -4.45 -18.75
C THR A 167 -4.48 -4.70 -17.78
N TRP A 168 -4.14 -3.73 -16.92
CA TRP A 168 -3.14 -3.87 -15.86
C TRP A 168 -3.50 -4.94 -14.83
N PHE A 169 -4.79 -5.23 -14.63
CA PHE A 169 -5.22 -6.35 -13.77
C PHE A 169 -5.01 -7.72 -14.43
N THR A 170 -4.92 -7.79 -15.76
CA THR A 170 -4.70 -9.05 -16.50
C THR A 170 -3.28 -9.24 -16.97
N ASP A 171 -2.50 -8.15 -17.04
CA ASP A 171 -1.09 -8.19 -17.40
C ASP A 171 -0.22 -8.37 -16.16
N HIS A 172 0.49 -9.50 -16.15
CA HIS A 172 1.42 -9.89 -15.10
C HIS A 172 2.87 -9.92 -15.59
N SER A 173 3.12 -9.49 -16.83
CA SER A 173 4.46 -9.49 -17.43
C SER A 173 5.37 -8.39 -16.87
N ASP A 174 4.78 -7.31 -16.38
CA ASP A 174 5.46 -6.19 -15.73
C ASP A 174 5.16 -6.17 -14.23
N ALA A 175 5.60 -7.21 -13.53
CA ALA A 175 5.47 -7.30 -12.08
C ALA A 175 6.60 -6.61 -11.33
N GLY A 176 7.67 -6.23 -12.02
CA GLY A 176 8.84 -5.54 -11.47
C GLY A 176 8.80 -4.06 -11.77
N GLY A 177 7.59 -3.46 -11.75
CA GLY A 177 7.37 -2.06 -12.08
C GLY A 177 8.45 -1.19 -11.44
N GLU A 178 8.98 -0.25 -12.22
CA GLU A 178 10.13 0.61 -11.98
C GLU A 178 10.27 1.02 -10.50
N ALA A 179 10.82 0.11 -9.70
CA ALA A 179 11.36 0.36 -8.37
C ALA A 179 12.86 0.57 -8.54
N ASP A 180 13.21 1.40 -9.51
CA ASP A 180 14.45 2.17 -9.53
C ASP A 180 13.98 3.60 -9.29
N ASP A 181 13.69 3.93 -8.03
CA ASP A 181 13.80 5.26 -7.40
C ASP A 181 12.95 5.28 -6.11
N ASP A 182 13.54 4.75 -5.02
CA ASP A 182 13.15 5.00 -3.63
C ASP A 182 13.33 6.49 -3.22
N ASP A 183 13.31 7.44 -4.16
CA ASP A 183 13.69 8.85 -3.93
C ASP A 183 12.56 9.89 -4.21
N GLU A 184 11.34 9.49 -4.58
CA GLU A 184 10.28 10.48 -4.92
C GLU A 184 8.93 10.35 -4.17
N GLU A 185 8.72 9.38 -3.27
CA GLU A 185 7.44 9.24 -2.54
C GLU A 185 7.40 9.90 -1.14
N GLU A 186 8.24 10.91 -0.87
CA GLU A 186 8.18 11.75 0.34
C GLU A 186 7.67 13.18 0.08
N GLU A 187 7.63 13.66 -1.17
CA GLU A 187 7.34 15.08 -1.49
C GLU A 187 5.83 15.44 -1.58
N GLY A 188 4.95 14.59 -1.05
CA GLY A 188 3.51 14.71 -1.26
C GLY A 188 2.73 15.51 -0.23
N LEU A 189 3.11 15.48 1.06
CA LEU A 189 2.25 15.96 2.15
C LEU A 189 2.99 16.42 3.43
N GLU A 190 4.28 16.79 3.38
CA GLU A 190 4.99 17.23 4.59
C GLU A 190 4.72 18.68 5.03
N ASP A 191 4.06 19.50 4.20
CA ASP A 191 3.93 20.95 4.48
C ASP A 191 2.51 21.41 4.88
N ILE A 192 1.76 20.62 5.67
CA ILE A 192 0.52 21.12 6.29
C ILE A 192 0.48 20.75 7.78
N ASP A 193 0.71 21.79 8.59
CA ASP A 193 0.39 21.98 10.00
C ASP A 193 1.48 21.63 11.04
N GLU A 194 2.55 22.42 11.06
CA GLU A 194 3.18 22.82 12.33
C GLU A 194 3.40 24.35 12.36
N GLU A 195 2.34 25.11 12.06
CA GLU A 195 2.26 26.56 12.34
C GLU A 195 0.98 26.81 13.15
N GLY A 196 1.15 27.11 14.45
CA GLY A 196 0.14 27.78 15.26
C GLY A 196 -0.54 26.95 16.35
N ASP A 197 0.09 26.87 17.52
CA ASP A 197 -0.46 27.51 18.72
C ASP A 197 0.61 27.55 19.82
N GLU A 198 1.34 28.67 19.85
CA GLU A 198 1.90 29.21 21.09
C GLU A 198 0.73 29.78 21.89
N ASP A 199 0.05 28.97 22.70
CA ASP A 199 -0.86 29.50 23.73
C ASP A 199 -0.07 29.60 25.04
N GLU A 200 0.54 30.77 25.22
CA GLU A 200 1.04 31.27 26.49
C GLU A 200 -0.16 31.50 27.44
N GLY A 201 -0.49 30.49 28.23
CA GLY A 201 -1.38 30.65 29.38
C GLY A 201 -0.61 31.23 30.56
N GLU A 202 -0.68 32.55 30.73
CA GLU A 202 -0.22 33.28 31.91
C GLU A 202 -0.86 32.71 33.20
N GLU A 203 -0.05 32.24 34.15
CA GLU A 203 -0.46 31.95 35.53
C GLU A 203 0.15 33.02 36.46
N ASP A 204 -0.60 34.11 36.65
CA ASP A 204 -0.36 35.22 37.58
C ASP A 204 -1.77 35.71 37.98
N GLU A 205 -2.23 35.99 39.20
CA GLU A 205 -1.82 35.94 40.61
C GLU A 205 -3.17 35.68 41.35
N ASP A 206 -3.27 35.13 42.55
CA ASP A 206 -3.17 35.92 43.78
C ASP A 206 -3.30 34.98 45.00
N ASP A 207 -2.33 35.14 45.88
CA ASP A 207 -2.31 34.72 47.27
C ASP A 207 -3.20 35.66 48.11
N ASP A 208 -3.47 35.25 49.34
CA ASP A 208 -3.70 36.10 50.51
C ASP A 208 -5.12 36.21 51.13
N GLU A 209 -5.20 35.53 52.28
CA GLU A 209 -5.76 35.92 53.58
C GLU A 209 -7.27 36.14 53.82
N GLY A 210 -7.74 35.57 54.92
CA GLY A 210 -8.99 35.98 55.56
C GLY A 210 -9.61 34.95 56.48
N GLU A 211 -9.00 34.76 57.65
CA GLU A 211 -9.61 34.14 58.84
C GLU A 211 -10.89 34.89 59.29
N GLU A 212 -11.60 34.32 60.26
CA GLU A 212 -12.80 34.82 60.96
C GLU A 212 -14.15 34.31 60.38
N GLY A 213 -15.05 33.68 61.14
CA GLY A 213 -15.15 33.54 62.59
C GLY A 213 -16.27 32.57 62.98
N GLU A 214 -16.48 32.56 64.28
CA GLU A 214 -17.10 31.57 65.15
C GLU A 214 -18.61 31.31 64.96
N GLU A 215 -19.11 30.43 65.86
CA GLU A 215 -20.52 30.18 66.26
C GLU A 215 -21.20 28.98 65.56
N ASP A 216 -21.91 28.07 66.23
CA ASP A 216 -22.15 27.77 67.64
C ASP A 216 -22.93 26.43 67.68
N ASP A 217 -22.84 25.75 68.83
CA ASP A 217 -23.87 24.93 69.46
C ASP A 217 -24.40 23.59 68.86
N ARG A 218 -24.17 22.53 69.67
CA ARG A 218 -25.11 21.45 70.11
C ARG A 218 -25.42 20.33 69.10
N GLU A 219 -25.54 19.04 69.45
CA GLU A 219 -26.06 18.39 70.67
C GLU A 219 -25.72 16.87 70.68
N ASP A 220 -25.62 16.28 71.88
CA ASP A 220 -25.83 14.87 72.33
C ASP A 220 -25.19 13.64 71.62
N ASP A 221 -24.34 12.89 72.33
CA ASP A 221 -24.71 11.69 73.17
C ASP A 221 -23.48 11.17 73.97
#